data_AF-A0A965CB87-F1
#
_entry.id   AF-A0A965CB87-F1
#
_cell.length_a   1.000
_cell.length_b   1.000
_cell.length_c   1.000
_cell.angle_alpha   90.00
_cell.angle_beta   90.00
_cell.angle_gamma   90.00
#
_symmetry.space_group_name_H-M   'P 1'
#
loop_
_entity.id
_entity.type
_entity.pdbx_description
1 polymer ?
#
loop_
_entity_poly.entity_id
_entity_poly.type
_entity_poly.pdbx_seq_one_letter_code
_entity_poly.pdbx_strand_id
1 'polypeptide(L)'
;MLEDLALPAEKVTVPQEYSPSVTFDGNGGEAVLPPVADGNPTDVEGFLIEAGINPKEIEIIGEPRISRWQVARPFPLEPMWMTSVRIRWRRINPEISLPLLYKLVKATKPVTPKPVDSGKALIVLWSDLQVGKVDHRGNSESLIQRVRETQGKLLAKIREQKPEKIIFCDVGDTIENFSNAADMHQLQSNDLSIMQQIDLATSL
;
A
#
# COMPACT_ATOMS: atom_id res chain seq x y z
N MET A 1 -50.00 -17.07 10.44
CA MET A 1 -49.73 -17.76 9.16
C MET A 1 -49.67 -16.68 8.09
N LEU A 2 -48.54 -16.61 7.37
CA LEU A 2 -48.29 -16.00 6.05
C LEU A 2 -49.25 -14.89 5.56
N GLU A 3 -49.03 -13.63 5.93
CA GLU A 3 -49.69 -12.47 5.29
C GLU A 3 -48.73 -11.57 4.48
N ASP A 4 -47.41 -11.79 4.56
CA ASP A 4 -46.39 -10.95 3.89
C ASP A 4 -45.86 -11.49 2.53
N LEU A 5 -46.56 -12.41 1.86
CA LEU A 5 -46.09 -12.99 0.58
C LEU A 5 -46.75 -12.42 -0.69
N ALA A 6 -47.40 -11.26 -0.61
CA ALA A 6 -48.18 -10.70 -1.72
C ALA A 6 -47.61 -9.42 -2.36
N LEU A 7 -46.31 -9.17 -2.25
CA LEU A 7 -45.65 -8.17 -3.10
C LEU A 7 -44.81 -8.88 -4.16
N PRO A 8 -45.20 -8.84 -5.45
CA PRO A 8 -44.33 -9.33 -6.51
C PRO A 8 -43.00 -8.57 -6.45
N ALA A 9 -41.89 -9.31 -6.48
CA ALA A 9 -40.55 -8.72 -6.48
C ALA A 9 -40.47 -7.61 -7.52
N GLU A 10 -39.95 -6.45 -7.14
CA GLU A 10 -39.79 -5.32 -8.05
C GLU A 10 -39.06 -5.78 -9.31
N LYS A 11 -39.63 -5.42 -10.46
CA LYS A 11 -39.10 -5.81 -11.76
C LYS A 11 -37.72 -5.18 -11.88
N VAL A 12 -36.67 -5.99 -11.77
CA VAL A 12 -35.29 -5.56 -11.92
C VAL A 12 -35.16 -4.90 -13.28
N THR A 13 -35.06 -3.58 -13.30
CA THR A 13 -34.80 -2.80 -14.50
C THR A 13 -33.37 -3.11 -14.94
N VAL A 14 -33.24 -3.58 -16.17
CA VAL A 14 -31.94 -3.90 -16.76
C VAL A 14 -31.14 -2.59 -16.84
N PRO A 15 -29.95 -2.49 -16.23
CA PRO A 15 -29.12 -1.29 -16.35
C PRO A 15 -28.81 -1.04 -17.83
N GLN A 16 -29.32 0.08 -18.35
CA GLN A 16 -29.20 0.51 -19.73
C GLN A 16 -27.82 1.13 -19.94
N GLU A 17 -26.76 0.33 -19.77
CA GLU A 17 -25.35 0.56 -20.17
C GLU A 17 -24.47 -0.49 -19.46
N TYR A 18 -24.55 -1.75 -19.90
CA TYR A 18 -23.57 -2.76 -19.52
C TYR A 18 -22.52 -2.87 -20.63
N SER A 19 -21.34 -2.33 -20.37
CA SER A 19 -20.15 -2.51 -21.21
C SER A 19 -19.02 -3.04 -20.34
N PRO A 20 -18.29 -4.09 -20.76
CA PRO A 20 -17.02 -4.44 -20.13
C PRO A 20 -16.14 -3.19 -20.12
N SER A 21 -15.73 -2.76 -18.94
CA SER A 21 -14.92 -1.56 -18.78
C SER A 21 -13.88 -1.79 -17.69
N VAL A 22 -12.72 -1.23 -17.94
CA VAL A 22 -11.65 -1.10 -16.96
C VAL A 22 -11.43 0.39 -16.80
N THR A 23 -11.64 0.91 -15.60
CA THR A 23 -11.36 2.30 -15.24
C THR A 23 -10.23 2.31 -14.23
N PHE A 24 -9.17 3.07 -14.52
CA PHE A 24 -7.95 3.10 -13.71
C PHE A 24 -7.38 4.51 -13.65
N ASP A 25 -6.94 4.94 -12.47
CA ASP A 25 -6.47 6.29 -12.16
C ASP A 25 -4.96 6.40 -11.88
N GLY A 26 -4.20 5.30 -12.03
CA GLY A 26 -2.78 5.26 -11.67
C GLY A 26 -2.46 4.39 -10.45
N ASN A 27 -3.37 4.33 -9.48
CA ASN A 27 -3.15 3.65 -8.19
C ASN A 27 -4.18 2.56 -7.90
N GLY A 28 -5.36 2.61 -8.52
CA GLY A 28 -6.37 1.58 -8.41
C GLY A 28 -7.42 1.68 -9.50
N GLY A 29 -8.35 0.74 -9.49
CA GLY A 29 -9.36 0.69 -10.53
C GLY A 29 -10.55 -0.20 -10.21
N GLU A 30 -11.55 -0.09 -11.07
CA GLU A 30 -12.69 -0.99 -11.12
C GLU A 30 -12.66 -1.72 -12.46
N ALA A 31 -12.86 -3.03 -12.42
CA ALA A 31 -12.94 -3.86 -13.61
C ALA A 31 -14.26 -4.62 -13.61
N VAL A 32 -15.02 -4.46 -14.69
CA VAL A 32 -16.25 -5.22 -14.95
C VAL A 32 -15.93 -6.29 -15.99
N LEU A 33 -15.91 -7.54 -15.54
CA LEU A 33 -15.58 -8.69 -16.37
C LEU A 33 -16.72 -9.00 -17.33
N PRO A 34 -16.42 -9.52 -18.54
CA PRO A 34 -17.41 -9.90 -19.53
C PRO A 34 -18.35 -10.98 -18.97
N PRO A 35 -19.61 -11.00 -19.43
CA PRO A 35 -20.59 -11.93 -18.91
C PRO A 35 -20.30 -13.32 -19.48
N VAL A 36 -20.29 -14.34 -18.62
CA VAL A 36 -20.13 -15.74 -19.00
C VAL A 36 -21.43 -16.51 -18.83
N ALA A 37 -21.67 -17.46 -19.72
CA ALA A 37 -22.85 -18.31 -19.67
C ALA A 37 -22.76 -19.32 -18.52
N ASP A 38 -23.93 -19.67 -17.98
CA ASP A 38 -24.17 -20.85 -17.13
C ASP A 38 -23.39 -20.92 -15.81
N GLY A 39 -22.94 -19.77 -15.30
CA GLY A 39 -22.39 -19.67 -13.94
C GLY A 39 -20.99 -20.27 -13.78
N ASN A 40 -20.23 -20.40 -14.86
CA ASN A 40 -18.81 -20.69 -14.76
C ASN A 40 -18.12 -19.59 -13.92
N PRO A 41 -17.20 -19.96 -13.01
CA PRO A 41 -16.41 -18.96 -12.29
C PRO A 41 -15.68 -18.10 -13.32
N THR A 42 -15.90 -16.80 -13.26
CA THR A 42 -15.25 -15.87 -14.16
C THR A 42 -13.76 -15.90 -13.85
N ASP A 43 -12.92 -16.21 -14.85
CA ASP A 43 -11.47 -16.20 -14.68
C ASP A 43 -11.01 -14.74 -14.51
N VAL A 44 -10.94 -14.31 -13.25
CA VAL A 44 -10.58 -12.94 -12.91
C VAL A 44 -9.13 -12.66 -13.28
N GLU A 45 -8.23 -13.62 -13.05
CA GLU A 45 -6.81 -13.48 -13.36
C GLU A 45 -6.59 -13.39 -14.87
N GLY A 46 -7.19 -14.30 -15.64
CA GLY A 46 -7.12 -14.28 -17.10
C GLY A 46 -7.66 -12.97 -17.70
N PHE A 47 -8.79 -12.48 -17.21
CA PHE A 47 -9.34 -11.20 -17.67
C PHE A 47 -8.43 -10.01 -17.34
N LEU A 48 -7.84 -9.98 -16.14
CA LEU A 48 -6.91 -8.93 -15.76
C LEU A 48 -5.67 -8.95 -16.67
N ILE A 49 -5.14 -10.14 -16.97
CA ILE A 49 -3.99 -10.30 -17.89
C ILE A 49 -4.34 -9.82 -19.30
N GLU A 50 -5.52 -10.18 -19.84
CA GLU A 50 -6.00 -9.71 -21.14
C GLU A 50 -6.18 -8.18 -21.18
N ALA A 51 -6.61 -7.58 -20.07
CA ALA A 51 -6.69 -6.14 -19.89
C ALA A 51 -5.32 -5.45 -19.68
N GLY A 52 -4.22 -6.21 -19.72
CA GLY A 52 -2.86 -5.69 -19.53
C GLY A 52 -2.49 -5.40 -18.07
N ILE A 53 -3.25 -5.94 -17.11
CA ILE A 53 -3.02 -5.78 -15.68
C ILE A 53 -2.38 -7.07 -15.15
N ASN A 54 -1.20 -6.96 -14.55
CA ASN A 54 -0.54 -8.09 -13.90
C ASN A 54 -1.24 -8.40 -12.56
N PRO A 55 -1.88 -9.58 -12.37
CA PRO A 55 -2.56 -9.92 -11.12
C PRO A 55 -1.65 -9.93 -9.89
N LYS A 56 -0.33 -10.10 -10.10
CA LYS A 56 0.68 -10.08 -9.02
C LYS A 56 1.06 -8.68 -8.55
N GLU A 57 0.69 -7.64 -9.29
CA GLU A 57 0.98 -6.24 -8.96
C GLU A 57 -0.24 -5.53 -8.36
N ILE A 58 -1.33 -6.27 -8.13
CA ILE A 58 -2.58 -5.71 -7.64
C ILE A 58 -3.16 -6.56 -6.51
N GLU A 59 -3.98 -5.93 -5.69
CA GLU A 59 -4.78 -6.57 -4.64
C GLU A 59 -6.25 -6.23 -4.88
N ILE A 60 -7.12 -7.25 -4.88
CA ILE A 60 -8.57 -7.06 -4.96
C ILE A 60 -9.08 -6.55 -3.61
N ILE A 61 -9.80 -5.43 -3.63
CA ILE A 61 -10.33 -4.78 -2.43
C ILE A 61 -11.80 -5.19 -2.23
N GLY A 62 -12.04 -5.85 -1.10
CA GLY A 62 -13.37 -6.27 -0.67
C GLY A 62 -13.92 -7.45 -1.48
N GLU A 63 -15.22 -7.70 -1.32
CA GLU A 63 -15.88 -8.81 -2.00
C GLU A 63 -16.23 -8.45 -3.45
N PRO A 64 -15.88 -9.31 -4.44
CA PRO A 64 -16.32 -9.14 -5.81
C PRO A 64 -17.85 -9.10 -5.89
N ARG A 65 -18.39 -8.11 -6.63
CA ARG A 65 -19.83 -8.06 -6.88
C ARG A 65 -20.18 -8.98 -8.04
N ILE A 66 -21.01 -9.98 -7.77
CA ILE A 66 -21.50 -10.93 -8.77
C ILE A 66 -22.93 -10.54 -9.17
N SER A 67 -23.16 -10.33 -10.47
CA SER A 67 -24.49 -10.06 -11.04
C SER A 67 -24.89 -11.21 -11.95
N ARG A 68 -26.12 -11.71 -11.81
CA ARG A 68 -26.66 -12.80 -12.65
C ARG A 68 -28.03 -12.42 -13.23
N TRP A 69 -28.21 -12.60 -14.53
CA TRP A 69 -29.46 -12.28 -15.24
C TRP A 69 -29.77 -13.28 -16.36
N GLN A 70 -31.04 -13.35 -16.77
CA GLN A 70 -31.45 -14.18 -17.91
C GLN A 70 -31.49 -13.36 -19.20
N VAL A 71 -30.97 -13.94 -20.28
CA VAL A 71 -31.10 -13.41 -21.64
C VAL A 71 -32.09 -14.30 -22.39
N ALA A 72 -33.17 -13.69 -22.88
CA ALA A 72 -34.16 -14.38 -23.70
C ALA A 72 -33.54 -14.83 -25.03
N ARG A 73 -33.87 -16.04 -25.48
CA ARG A 73 -33.43 -16.59 -26.75
C ARG A 73 -34.62 -16.95 -27.65
N PRO A 74 -34.46 -16.95 -28.98
CA PRO A 74 -35.52 -17.32 -29.89
C PRO A 74 -35.89 -18.79 -29.74
N PHE A 75 -37.19 -19.09 -29.76
CA PHE A 75 -37.70 -20.47 -29.78
C PHE A 75 -37.07 -21.25 -30.96
N PRO A 76 -36.59 -22.50 -30.76
CA PRO A 76 -36.82 -23.39 -29.62
C PRO A 76 -35.75 -23.35 -28.51
N LEU A 77 -34.89 -22.32 -28.47
CA LEU A 77 -33.82 -22.24 -27.48
C LEU A 77 -34.35 -21.75 -26.13
N GLU A 78 -34.02 -22.48 -25.07
CA GLU A 78 -34.28 -22.06 -23.69
C GLU A 78 -33.54 -20.77 -23.34
N PRO A 79 -34.09 -19.89 -22.48
CA PRO A 79 -33.37 -18.73 -21.95
C PRO A 79 -32.02 -19.11 -21.34
N MET A 80 -30.99 -18.28 -21.55
CA MET A 80 -29.66 -18.52 -20.99
C MET A 80 -29.38 -17.62 -19.79
N TRP A 81 -28.64 -18.14 -18.82
CA TRP A 81 -28.16 -17.34 -17.70
C TRP A 81 -26.80 -16.75 -18.01
N MET A 82 -26.65 -15.46 -17.74
CA MET A 82 -25.38 -14.73 -17.80
C MET A 82 -24.95 -14.34 -16.39
N THR A 83 -23.64 -14.42 -16.13
CA THR A 83 -23.01 -13.96 -14.88
C THR A 83 -21.88 -12.99 -15.20
N SER A 84 -21.85 -11.83 -14.56
CA SER A 84 -20.72 -10.88 -14.62
C SER A 84 -20.20 -10.60 -13.24
N VAL A 85 -18.88 -10.43 -13.15
CA VAL A 85 -18.17 -10.09 -11.92
C VAL A 85 -17.62 -8.68 -12.05
N ARG A 86 -17.72 -7.91 -10.98
CA ARG A 86 -17.14 -6.58 -10.84
C ARG A 86 -16.20 -6.59 -9.64
N ILE A 87 -14.95 -6.22 -9.88
CA ILE A 87 -13.92 -6.15 -8.86
C ILE A 87 -13.42 -4.71 -8.71
N ARG A 88 -13.02 -4.38 -7.49
CA ARG A 88 -12.21 -3.19 -7.20
C ARG A 88 -10.82 -3.67 -6.83
N TRP A 89 -9.79 -2.96 -7.27
CA TRP A 89 -8.41 -3.33 -7.01
C TRP A 89 -7.53 -2.11 -6.79
N ARG A 90 -6.41 -2.29 -6.08
CA ARG A 90 -5.32 -1.31 -5.95
C ARG A 90 -4.01 -1.94 -6.40
N ARG A 91 -3.07 -1.11 -6.86
CA ARG A 91 -1.68 -1.55 -7.02
C ARG A 91 -1.07 -1.83 -5.66
N ILE A 92 -0.36 -2.94 -5.56
CA ILE A 92 0.58 -3.18 -4.47
C ILE A 92 1.96 -2.73 -4.93
N ASN A 93 2.74 -2.15 -4.01
CA ASN A 93 4.13 -1.85 -4.33
C ASN A 93 4.83 -3.16 -4.73
N PRO A 94 5.69 -3.13 -5.77
CA PRO A 94 6.46 -4.31 -6.13
C PRO A 94 7.22 -4.75 -4.89
N GLU A 95 6.97 -6.00 -4.50
CA GLU A 95 7.51 -6.63 -3.30
C GLU A 95 9.03 -6.38 -3.25
N ILE A 96 9.47 -5.52 -2.32
CA ILE A 96 10.90 -5.35 -2.06
C ILE A 96 11.39 -6.71 -1.61
N SER A 97 12.20 -7.36 -2.43
CA SER A 97 12.76 -8.67 -2.10
C SER A 97 13.73 -8.51 -0.94
N LEU A 98 13.22 -8.68 0.29
CA LEU A 98 14.02 -8.62 1.52
C LEU A 98 15.24 -9.57 1.47
N PRO A 99 15.14 -10.81 0.90
CA PRO A 99 16.31 -11.66 0.72
C PRO A 99 17.37 -11.07 -0.22
N LEU A 100 16.96 -10.44 -1.32
CA LEU A 100 17.87 -9.77 -2.25
C LEU A 100 18.56 -8.58 -1.58
N LEU A 101 17.79 -7.75 -0.89
CA LEU A 101 18.30 -6.60 -0.14
C LEU A 101 19.30 -7.05 0.93
N TYR A 102 18.97 -8.08 1.71
CA TYR A 102 19.86 -8.65 2.71
C TYR A 102 21.15 -9.19 2.09
N LYS A 103 21.07 -9.88 0.94
CA LYS A 103 22.25 -10.38 0.21
C LYS A 103 23.14 -9.23 -0.28
N LEU A 104 22.56 -8.15 -0.78
CA LEU A 104 23.27 -6.95 -1.23
C LEU A 104 23.97 -6.26 -0.05
N VAL A 105 23.26 -6.06 1.07
CA VAL A 105 23.83 -5.49 2.30
C VAL A 105 25.00 -6.35 2.80
N LYS A 106 24.84 -7.68 2.83
CA LYS A 106 25.90 -8.60 3.26
C LYS A 106 27.12 -8.59 2.32
N ALA A 107 26.93 -8.31 1.03
CA ALA A 107 28.02 -8.18 0.07
C ALA A 107 28.76 -6.85 0.18
N THR A 108 28.15 -5.82 0.77
CA THR A 108 28.79 -4.53 1.03
C THR A 108 29.90 -4.69 2.07
N LYS A 109 31.15 -4.54 1.63
CA LYS A 109 32.30 -4.62 2.53
C LYS A 109 32.30 -3.42 3.48
N PRO A 110 32.36 -3.62 4.81
CA PRO A 110 32.49 -2.52 5.74
C PRO A 110 33.82 -1.80 5.50
N VAL A 111 33.75 -0.48 5.34
CA VAL A 111 34.95 0.36 5.21
C VAL A 111 35.62 0.42 6.56
N THR A 112 36.87 -0.03 6.64
CA THR A 112 37.68 0.16 7.86
C THR A 112 38.17 1.61 7.90
N PRO A 113 37.74 2.42 8.89
CA PRO A 113 38.19 3.79 8.98
C PRO A 113 39.69 3.83 9.28
N LYS A 114 40.37 4.88 8.78
CA LYS A 114 41.77 5.14 9.15
C LYS A 114 41.83 5.46 10.65
N PRO A 115 42.75 4.87 11.42
CA PRO A 115 42.90 5.20 12.82
C PRO A 115 43.30 6.67 12.97
N VAL A 116 42.61 7.39 13.85
CA VAL A 116 42.89 8.78 14.21
C VAL A 116 43.21 8.81 15.69
N ASP A 117 44.41 9.24 16.05
CA ASP A 117 44.84 9.34 17.45
C ASP A 117 44.52 10.73 18.01
N SER A 118 43.23 10.97 18.30
CA SER A 118 42.77 12.24 18.87
C SER A 118 42.40 12.14 20.35
N GLY A 119 42.26 10.93 20.90
CA GLY A 119 41.78 10.68 22.26
C GLY A 119 40.34 11.14 22.51
N LYS A 120 39.61 11.56 21.46
CA LYS A 120 38.25 12.08 21.56
C LYS A 120 37.23 11.04 21.12
N ALA A 121 36.12 10.93 21.86
CA ALA A 121 34.94 10.16 21.45
C ALA A 121 33.76 11.09 21.17
N LEU A 122 33.01 10.82 20.10
CA LEU A 122 31.74 11.47 19.79
C LEU A 122 30.61 10.46 20.03
N ILE A 123 29.72 10.78 20.96
CA ILE A 123 28.50 9.98 21.22
C ILE A 123 27.32 10.73 20.62
N VAL A 124 26.57 10.06 19.77
CA VAL A 124 25.36 10.57 19.11
C VAL A 124 24.18 9.82 19.69
N LEU A 125 23.31 10.53 20.40
CA LEU A 125 22.03 10.01 20.87
C LEU A 125 20.97 10.48 19.87
N TRP A 126 20.46 9.54 19.09
CA TRP A 126 19.48 9.78 18.03
C TRP A 126 18.11 9.38 18.53
N SER A 127 17.13 10.29 18.46
CA SER A 127 15.82 10.10 19.06
C SER A 127 14.75 10.89 18.32
N ASP A 128 13.49 10.58 18.64
CA ASP A 128 12.35 11.48 18.43
C ASP A 128 12.19 11.87 16.95
N LEU A 129 12.30 10.86 16.07
CA LEU A 129 12.03 11.05 14.65
C LEU A 129 10.53 11.20 14.40
N GLN A 130 9.70 10.52 15.20
CA GLN A 130 8.24 10.56 15.11
C GLN A 130 7.75 10.45 13.65
N VAL A 131 8.29 9.45 12.93
CA VAL A 131 8.01 9.26 11.50
C VAL A 131 6.51 9.05 11.31
N GLY A 132 5.91 9.80 10.38
CA GLY A 132 4.46 9.77 10.11
C GLY A 132 3.65 10.83 10.83
N LYS A 133 4.27 11.61 11.73
CA LYS A 133 3.61 12.74 12.40
C LYS A 133 3.46 13.92 11.45
N VAL A 134 2.24 14.42 11.32
CA VAL A 134 1.93 15.69 10.66
C VAL A 134 1.57 16.71 11.71
N ASP A 135 2.37 17.77 11.82
CA ASP A 135 2.07 18.89 12.70
C ASP A 135 2.57 20.22 12.09
N HIS A 136 2.66 21.26 12.92
CA HIS A 136 3.21 22.55 12.55
C HIS A 136 4.65 22.51 11.97
N ARG A 137 5.42 21.45 12.23
CA ARG A 137 6.77 21.23 11.71
C ARG A 137 6.78 20.58 10.32
N GLY A 138 5.61 20.23 9.80
CA GLY A 138 5.39 19.72 8.45
C GLY A 138 5.06 18.22 8.41
N ASN A 139 5.16 17.67 7.20
CA ASN A 139 4.89 16.27 6.88
C ASN A 139 6.21 15.47 6.72
N SER A 140 6.13 14.24 6.22
CA SER A 140 7.27 13.35 5.99
C SER A 140 8.38 13.96 5.12
N GLU A 141 8.05 14.80 4.14
CA GLU A 141 9.06 15.49 3.33
C GLU A 141 9.90 16.45 4.19
N SER A 142 9.23 17.22 5.06
CA SER A 142 9.90 18.12 5.99
C SER A 142 10.77 17.36 7.01
N LEU A 143 10.35 16.15 7.41
CA LEU A 143 11.13 15.28 8.28
C LEU A 143 12.41 14.81 7.57
N ILE A 144 12.30 14.30 6.34
CA ILE A 144 13.46 13.87 5.53
C ILE A 144 14.47 15.01 5.39
N GLN A 145 13.99 16.22 5.12
CA GLN A 145 14.85 17.39 4.99
C GLN A 145 15.58 17.70 6.30
N ARG A 146 14.87 17.70 7.44
CA ARG A 146 15.47 17.92 8.78
C ARG A 146 16.50 16.85 9.15
N VAL A 147 16.23 15.60 8.82
CA VAL A 147 17.17 14.48 9.05
C VAL A 147 18.43 14.69 8.22
N ARG A 148 18.31 14.99 6.92
CA ARG A 148 19.46 15.25 6.05
C ARG A 148 20.30 16.44 6.52
N GLU A 149 19.66 17.52 6.96
CA GLU A 149 20.37 18.66 7.53
C GLU A 149 21.13 18.30 8.80
N THR A 150 20.53 17.47 9.66
CA THR A 150 21.15 17.01 10.91
C THR A 150 22.33 16.07 10.62
N GLN A 151 22.19 15.15 9.66
CA GLN A 151 23.29 14.34 9.15
C GLN A 151 24.43 15.22 8.61
N GLY A 152 24.12 16.26 7.84
CA GLY A 152 25.10 17.22 7.35
C GLY A 152 25.87 17.92 8.48
N LYS A 153 25.16 18.38 9.51
CA LYS A 153 25.76 18.99 10.72
C LYS A 153 26.64 17.99 11.48
N LEU A 154 26.20 16.74 11.61
CA LEU A 154 26.95 15.69 12.27
C LEU A 154 28.24 15.36 11.52
N LEU A 155 28.17 15.22 10.19
CA LEU A 155 29.33 15.00 9.34
C LEU A 155 30.32 16.17 9.42
N ALA A 156 29.85 17.41 9.45
CA ALA A 156 30.70 18.58 9.66
C ALA A 156 31.43 18.50 11.01
N LYS A 157 30.71 18.15 12.08
CA LYS A 157 31.28 17.98 13.43
C LYS A 157 32.32 16.86 13.48
N ILE A 158 32.09 15.75 12.79
CA ILE A 158 33.05 14.64 12.67
C ILE A 158 34.33 15.11 11.95
N ARG A 159 34.19 15.87 10.86
CA ARG A 159 35.34 16.39 10.10
C ARG A 159 36.17 17.40 10.89
N GLU A 160 35.50 18.23 11.68
CA GLU A 160 36.14 19.24 12.52
C GLU A 160 36.85 18.59 13.72
N GLN A 161 36.14 17.77 14.48
CA GLN A 161 36.63 17.24 15.75
C GLN A 161 37.53 16.02 15.58
N LYS A 162 37.42 15.32 14.45
CA LYS A 162 38.16 14.08 14.11
C LYS A 162 38.21 13.11 15.29
N PRO A 163 37.06 12.71 15.84
CA PRO A 163 37.02 11.80 16.98
C PRO A 163 37.62 10.45 16.59
N GLU A 164 38.36 9.85 17.53
CA GLU A 164 38.90 8.49 17.42
C GLU A 164 37.78 7.45 17.43
N LYS A 165 36.72 7.70 18.21
CA LYS A 165 35.57 6.79 18.34
C LYS A 165 34.27 7.55 18.11
N ILE A 166 33.37 6.95 17.35
CA ILE A 166 32.00 7.44 17.15
C ILE A 166 31.06 6.36 17.62
N ILE A 167 30.20 6.68 18.58
CA ILE A 167 29.14 5.80 19.09
C ILE A 167 27.82 6.41 18.67
N PHE A 168 26.99 5.66 17.96
CA PHE A 168 25.65 6.07 17.57
C PHE A 168 24.65 5.21 18.33
N CYS A 169 23.79 5.84 19.12
CA CYS A 169 22.77 5.18 19.92
C CYS A 169 21.40 5.68 19.45
N ASP A 170 20.56 4.77 18.97
CA ASP A 170 19.12 5.04 18.88
C ASP A 170 18.53 4.92 20.29
N VAL A 171 17.92 5.99 20.78
CA VAL A 171 17.30 6.05 22.11
C VAL A 171 15.76 6.08 22.04
N GLY A 172 15.19 5.82 20.87
CA GLY A 172 13.75 5.56 20.68
C GLY A 172 12.92 6.74 20.19
N ASP A 173 11.61 6.51 20.17
CA ASP A 173 10.57 7.40 19.59
C ASP A 173 10.74 7.63 18.07
N THR A 174 10.94 6.52 17.35
CA THR A 174 11.26 6.51 15.92
C THR A 174 10.02 6.67 15.04
N ILE A 175 8.91 6.02 15.39
CA ILE A 175 7.66 6.01 14.60
C ILE A 175 6.51 6.59 15.42
N GLU A 176 5.55 7.24 14.75
CA GLU A 176 4.37 7.80 15.41
C GLU A 176 3.36 6.69 15.76
N ASN A 177 2.56 6.91 16.80
CA ASN A 177 1.56 5.94 17.21
C ASN A 177 0.42 5.82 16.17
N PHE A 178 -0.07 4.60 15.97
CA PHE A 178 -1.17 4.25 15.07
C PHE A 178 -2.50 3.97 15.79
N SER A 179 -2.47 3.70 17.11
CA SER A 179 -3.69 3.43 17.88
C SER A 179 -3.69 4.18 19.23
N ASN A 180 -4.69 5.02 19.42
CA ASN A 180 -5.09 5.55 20.73
C ASN A 180 -6.60 5.39 20.88
N ALA A 181 -7.12 5.44 22.11
CA ALA A 181 -8.53 5.21 22.48
C ALA A 181 -9.61 6.02 21.71
N ALA A 182 -9.21 6.90 20.80
CA ALA A 182 -10.04 7.57 19.80
C ALA A 182 -9.59 7.18 18.38
N ASP A 183 -9.80 5.91 18.01
CA ASP A 183 -9.34 5.28 16.75
C ASP A 183 -9.72 6.07 15.47
N MET A 184 -10.81 6.85 15.52
CA MET A 184 -11.31 7.61 14.37
C MET A 184 -10.57 8.93 14.09
N HIS A 185 -9.85 9.51 15.06
CA HIS A 185 -9.19 10.82 14.91
C HIS A 185 -7.73 10.73 14.43
N GLN A 186 -7.04 9.60 14.66
CA GLN A 186 -5.63 9.43 14.26
C GLN A 186 -5.44 8.81 12.87
N LEU A 187 -6.44 8.09 12.35
CA LEU A 187 -6.46 7.68 10.94
C LEU A 187 -6.42 8.88 9.97
N GLN A 188 -6.75 10.08 10.45
CA GLN A 188 -6.72 11.33 9.68
C GLN A 188 -5.50 12.22 9.93
N SER A 189 -4.70 11.98 10.99
CA SER A 189 -3.61 12.90 11.38
C SER A 189 -2.23 12.49 10.89
N ASN A 190 -2.01 11.21 10.59
CA ASN A 190 -0.73 10.73 10.09
C ASN A 190 -0.73 10.73 8.56
N ASP A 191 0.38 11.13 7.94
CA ASP A 191 0.54 11.11 6.48
C ASP A 191 1.02 9.75 5.95
N LEU A 192 1.51 8.88 6.82
CA LEU A 192 2.01 7.55 6.49
C LEU A 192 1.28 6.47 7.31
N SER A 193 0.96 5.36 6.65
CA SER A 193 0.55 4.12 7.33
C SER A 193 1.68 3.55 8.18
N ILE A 194 1.37 2.73 9.18
CA ILE A 194 2.38 2.10 10.06
C ILE A 194 3.50 1.38 9.28
N MET A 195 3.17 0.72 8.17
CA MET A 195 4.16 0.04 7.33
C MET A 195 5.08 1.05 6.63
N GLN A 196 4.50 2.11 6.07
CA GLN A 196 5.28 3.18 5.44
C GLN A 196 6.14 3.94 6.44
N GLN A 197 5.70 4.09 7.70
CA GLN A 197 6.50 4.69 8.76
C GLN A 197 7.74 3.85 9.08
N ILE A 198 7.59 2.53 9.18
CA ILE A 198 8.71 1.60 9.39
C ILE A 198 9.65 1.64 8.20
N ASP A 199 9.12 1.54 6.98
CA ASP A 199 9.93 1.59 5.76
C ASP A 199 10.75 2.88 5.69
N LEU A 200 10.12 4.04 5.92
CA LEU A 200 10.82 5.32 5.93
C LEU A 200 11.85 5.38 7.05
N ALA A 201 11.51 4.99 8.28
CA ALA A 201 12.43 4.99 9.42
C ALA A 201 13.71 4.18 9.16
N THR A 202 13.60 3.03 8.48
CA THR A 202 14.77 2.19 8.14
C THR A 202 15.63 2.76 7.01
N SER A 203 15.13 3.74 6.26
CA SER A 203 15.81 4.37 5.12
C SER A 203 16.48 5.71 5.45
N LEU A 204 16.18 6.30 6.61
CA LEU A 204 16.71 7.59 7.09
C LEU A 204 18.14 7.46 7.59
#